data_AF-A0A430HRY3-F1
#
_entry.id   AF-A0A430HRY3-F1
#
_cell.length_a   1.000
_cell.length_b   1.000
_cell.length_c   1.000
_cell.angle_alpha   90.00
_cell.angle_beta   90.00
_cell.angle_gamma   90.00
#
_symmetry.space_group_name_H-M   'P 1'
#
loop_
_entity.id
_entity.type
_entity.pdbx_description
1 polymer ?
#
loop_
_entity_poly.entity_id
_entity_poly.type
_entity_poly.pdbx_seq_one_letter_code
_entity_poly.pdbx_strand_id
1 'polypeptide(L)'
;MMLPQITNPHRVLIQAGMWVHRNSDCISFELLLTPDQATIRYFRGEGPWWEDFLVGEQRVPAKVATDFIAGVNAVIGREDRFVNWGRSGTQYHARISEGPAGTAHLLEIDSDDLTREVLREVASDPAQRPEVAEYARSALARDPFNRAYAVFRLAQAFAHALGYDVPPPVAPRYGD
;
A
#
# COMPACT_ATOMS: atom_id res chain seq x y z
N MET A 1 -10.60 -11.39 -14.13
CA MET A 1 -9.39 -12.25 -14.11
C MET A 1 -8.91 -12.29 -12.67
N MET A 2 -8.67 -13.46 -12.07
CA MET A 2 -8.14 -13.52 -10.69
C MET A 2 -6.66 -13.15 -10.72
N LEU A 3 -6.26 -12.21 -9.86
CA LEU A 3 -4.85 -11.83 -9.72
C LEU A 3 -4.09 -12.94 -8.94
N PRO A 4 -2.82 -13.19 -9.29
CA PRO A 4 -1.99 -14.19 -8.62
C PRO A 4 -1.88 -13.89 -7.12
N GLN A 5 -1.99 -14.94 -6.31
CA GLN A 5 -1.91 -14.88 -4.85
C GLN A 5 -0.55 -15.39 -4.38
N ILE A 6 -0.17 -14.99 -3.16
CA ILE A 6 0.95 -15.60 -2.45
C ILE A 6 0.53 -17.02 -2.05
N THR A 7 1.17 -18.05 -2.61
CA THR A 7 0.89 -19.47 -2.41
C THR A 7 2.05 -20.26 -1.81
N ASN A 8 3.28 -19.73 -1.84
CA ASN A 8 4.46 -20.37 -1.28
C ASN A 8 5.28 -19.40 -0.42
N PRO A 9 4.87 -19.17 0.84
CA PRO A 9 5.35 -18.03 1.62
C PRO A 9 6.68 -18.29 2.33
N HIS A 10 7.56 -19.18 1.84
CA HIS A 10 8.87 -19.41 2.48
C HIS A 10 9.78 -18.17 2.44
N ARG A 11 9.66 -17.37 1.38
CA ARG A 11 10.25 -16.04 1.27
C ARG A 11 9.30 -15.15 0.48
N VAL A 12 8.90 -14.03 1.07
CA VAL A 12 7.99 -13.06 0.45
C VAL A 12 8.62 -11.68 0.55
N LEU A 13 8.65 -10.97 -0.56
CA LEU A 13 9.04 -9.56 -0.62
C LEU A 13 7.79 -8.73 -0.91
N ILE A 14 7.51 -7.76 -0.05
CA ILE A 14 6.41 -6.80 -0.23
C ILE A 14 7.02 -5.42 -0.17
N GLN A 15 6.87 -4.65 -1.24
CA GLN A 15 7.25 -3.24 -1.32
C GLN A 15 6.00 -2.44 -1.61
N ALA A 16 5.75 -1.39 -0.83
CA ALA A 16 4.62 -0.50 -1.05
C ALA A 16 4.99 0.91 -0.65
N GLY A 17 4.53 1.88 -1.42
CA GLY A 17 4.88 3.26 -1.15
C GLY A 17 4.02 4.25 -1.90
N MET A 18 4.40 5.51 -1.71
CA MET A 18 3.75 6.65 -2.33
C MET A 18 4.76 7.61 -2.93
N TRP A 19 4.35 8.26 -4.00
CA TRP A 19 5.06 9.28 -4.75
C TRP A 19 4.23 10.53 -4.80
N VAL A 20 4.76 11.61 -4.24
CA VAL A 20 4.15 12.93 -4.28
C VAL A 20 5.20 13.91 -4.78
N HIS A 21 5.04 14.37 -6.02
CA HIS A 21 6.04 15.19 -6.71
C HIS A 21 7.45 14.56 -6.65
N ARG A 22 8.44 15.27 -6.10
CA ARG A 22 9.85 14.83 -5.96
C ARG A 22 10.13 14.13 -4.63
N ASN A 23 9.09 13.74 -3.89
CA ASN A 23 9.24 13.06 -2.62
C ASN A 23 8.53 11.71 -2.64
N SER A 24 9.07 10.82 -1.85
CA SER A 24 8.58 9.47 -1.75
C SER A 24 8.69 8.92 -0.34
N ASP A 25 7.82 7.98 -0.02
CA ASP A 25 7.90 7.16 1.17
C ASP A 25 7.59 5.72 0.77
N CYS A 26 8.57 4.85 0.93
CA CYS A 26 8.53 3.46 0.55
C CYS A 26 8.78 2.59 1.78
N ILE A 27 7.93 1.58 1.93
CA ILE A 27 8.00 0.58 2.98
C ILE A 27 8.17 -0.77 2.31
N SER A 28 9.27 -1.45 2.64
CA SER A 28 9.54 -2.78 2.11
C SER A 28 9.74 -3.77 3.26
N PHE A 29 9.24 -4.98 3.07
CA PHE A 29 9.43 -6.11 3.95
C PHE A 29 9.99 -7.28 3.18
N GLU A 30 11.00 -7.92 3.76
CA GLU A 30 11.38 -9.28 3.43
C GLU A 30 10.96 -10.20 4.57
N LEU A 31 10.07 -11.14 4.26
CA LEU A 31 9.54 -12.12 5.18
C LEU A 31 10.16 -13.47 4.87
N LEU A 32 10.85 -14.06 5.83
CA LEU A 32 11.45 -15.40 5.74
C LEU A 32 10.73 -16.31 6.73
N LEU A 33 9.91 -17.24 6.25
CA LEU A 33 9.06 -18.07 7.10
C LEU A 33 9.64 -19.48 7.25
N THR A 34 9.70 -19.91 8.50
CA THR A 34 9.88 -21.30 8.92
C THR A 34 8.56 -21.79 9.55
N PRO A 35 8.38 -23.08 9.88
CA PRO A 35 7.13 -23.58 10.44
C PRO A 35 6.65 -22.84 11.70
N ASP A 36 7.58 -22.44 12.58
CA ASP A 36 7.24 -21.88 13.89
C ASP A 36 7.57 -20.38 14.01
N GLN A 37 8.51 -19.89 13.21
CA GLN A 37 9.01 -18.51 13.29
C GLN A 37 9.10 -17.84 11.92
N ALA A 38 9.03 -16.51 11.92
CA ALA A 38 9.37 -15.69 10.77
C ALA A 38 10.45 -14.68 11.15
N THR A 39 11.44 -14.53 10.27
CA THR A 39 12.34 -13.37 10.29
C THR A 39 11.75 -12.30 9.38
N ILE A 40 11.56 -11.10 9.92
CA ILE A 40 11.06 -9.94 9.20
C ILE A 40 12.18 -8.91 9.12
N ARG A 41 12.60 -8.59 7.90
CA ARG A 41 13.53 -7.50 7.62
C ARG A 41 12.71 -6.34 7.07
N TYR A 42 12.75 -5.22 7.76
CA TYR A 42 12.02 -4.01 7.41
C TYR A 42 12.98 -2.99 6.82
N PHE A 43 12.62 -2.47 5.66
CA PHE A 43 13.37 -1.46 4.94
C PHE A 43 12.48 -0.24 4.72
N ARG A 44 13.14 0.91 4.66
CA ARG A 44 12.48 2.17 4.35
C ARG A 44 13.31 2.95 3.34
N GLY A 45 12.64 3.49 2.34
CA GLY A 45 13.21 4.40 1.36
C GLY A 45 12.44 5.71 1.38
N GLU A 46 13.17 6.82 1.50
CA GLU A 46 12.59 8.17 1.43
C GLU A 46 13.31 9.01 0.35
N GLY A 47 12.64 10.04 -0.14
CA GLY A 47 13.24 11.04 -1.03
C GLY A 47 13.14 10.72 -2.53
N PRO A 48 13.80 11.50 -3.40
CA PRO A 48 13.52 11.50 -4.85
C PRO A 48 13.96 10.25 -5.61
N TRP A 49 14.84 9.42 -5.05
CA TRP A 49 15.52 8.34 -5.79
C TRP A 49 15.28 6.93 -5.26
N TRP A 50 14.48 6.74 -4.21
CA TRP A 50 14.15 5.43 -3.66
C TRP A 50 15.36 4.52 -3.42
N GLU A 51 16.21 4.89 -2.47
CA GLU A 51 17.17 3.94 -1.91
C GLU A 51 16.56 3.34 -0.63
N ASP A 52 16.17 2.07 -0.68
CA ASP A 52 15.67 1.33 0.48
C ASP A 52 16.85 0.97 1.39
N PHE A 53 16.79 1.41 2.65
CA PHE A 53 17.78 1.06 3.68
C PHE A 53 17.15 0.11 4.70
N LEU A 54 17.91 -0.90 5.13
CA LEU A 54 17.48 -1.79 6.21
C LEU A 54 17.37 -0.98 7.51
N VAL A 55 16.15 -0.85 8.03
CA VAL A 55 15.87 -0.17 9.29
C VAL A 55 16.03 -1.15 10.46
N GLY A 56 15.55 -2.37 10.30
CA GLY A 56 15.61 -3.37 11.36
C GLY A 56 15.28 -4.78 10.90
N GLU A 57 15.69 -5.73 11.73
CA GLU A 57 15.37 -7.14 11.59
C GLU A 57 14.86 -7.68 12.93
N GLN A 58 13.82 -8.49 12.87
CA GLN A 58 13.23 -9.10 14.05
C GLN A 58 12.75 -10.52 13.77
N ARG A 59 12.72 -11.33 14.82
CA ARG A 59 12.10 -12.65 14.80
C ARG A 59 10.77 -12.60 15.54
N VAL A 60 9.74 -13.10 14.89
CA VAL A 60 8.37 -13.15 15.42
C VAL A 60 7.81 -14.56 15.23
N PRO A 61 6.71 -14.93 15.93
CA PRO A 61 5.99 -16.14 15.61
C PRO A 61 5.56 -16.17 14.13
N ALA A 62 5.62 -17.32 13.47
CA ALA A 62 5.24 -17.46 12.05
C ALA A 62 3.82 -16.94 11.77
N LYS A 63 2.92 -17.00 12.77
CA LYS A 63 1.57 -16.45 12.70
C LYS A 63 1.55 -14.96 12.32
N VAL A 64 2.49 -14.16 12.81
CA VAL A 64 2.52 -12.71 12.55
C VAL A 64 2.74 -12.42 11.06
N ALA A 65 3.70 -13.10 10.44
CA ALA A 65 3.97 -12.95 9.01
C ALA A 65 2.87 -13.56 8.14
N THR A 66 2.31 -14.71 8.53
CA THR A 66 1.21 -15.35 7.79
C THR A 66 -0.09 -14.56 7.84
N ASP A 67 -0.44 -13.94 8.97
CA ASP A 67 -1.60 -13.04 9.09
C ASP A 67 -1.44 -11.81 8.17
N PHE A 68 -0.23 -11.23 8.11
CA PHE A 68 0.06 -10.11 7.21
C PHE A 68 -0.05 -10.52 5.73
N ILE A 69 0.53 -11.66 5.35
CA ILE A 69 0.40 -12.24 4.00
C ILE A 69 -1.07 -12.51 3.64
N ALA A 70 -1.86 -13.03 4.58
CA ALA A 70 -3.29 -13.26 4.37
C ALA A 70 -4.04 -11.94 4.13
N GLY A 71 -3.70 -10.88 4.86
CA GLY A 71 -4.23 -9.54 4.62
C GLY A 71 -3.88 -8.99 3.24
N VAL A 72 -2.63 -9.18 2.80
CA VAL A 72 -2.17 -8.81 1.45
C VAL A 72 -2.95 -9.58 0.39
N ASN A 73 -3.05 -10.90 0.51
CA ASN A 73 -3.85 -11.74 -0.39
C ASN A 73 -5.32 -11.29 -0.45
N ALA A 74 -5.93 -10.93 0.68
CA ALA A 74 -7.30 -10.41 0.70
C ALA A 74 -7.44 -9.09 -0.09
N VAL A 75 -6.45 -8.20 -0.02
CA VAL A 75 -6.37 -6.97 -0.82
C VAL A 75 -6.21 -7.29 -2.31
N ILE A 76 -5.35 -8.26 -2.66
CA ILE A 76 -5.14 -8.70 -4.05
C ILE A 76 -6.42 -9.33 -4.63
N GLY A 77 -7.10 -10.17 -3.85
CA GLY A 77 -8.30 -10.89 -4.28
C GLY A 77 -9.52 -10.01 -4.49
N ARG A 78 -9.53 -8.78 -3.96
CA ARG A 78 -10.62 -7.82 -4.19
C ARG A 78 -10.51 -7.23 -5.58
N GLU A 79 -11.62 -7.15 -6.30
CA GLU A 79 -11.67 -6.51 -7.63
C GLU A 79 -11.32 -5.02 -7.53
N ASP A 80 -10.44 -4.54 -8.43
CA ASP A 80 -10.20 -3.11 -8.54
C ASP A 80 -11.41 -2.44 -9.16
N ARG A 81 -11.92 -1.44 -8.45
CA ARG A 81 -13.01 -0.62 -8.94
C ARG A 81 -12.45 0.75 -9.26
N PHE A 82 -11.91 0.84 -10.47
CA PHE A 82 -11.39 2.07 -11.03
C PHE A 82 -12.43 3.17 -10.96
N VAL A 83 -12.01 4.28 -10.40
CA VAL A 83 -12.80 5.50 -10.36
C VAL A 83 -12.08 6.49 -11.25
N ASN A 84 -12.41 6.47 -12.54
CA ASN A 84 -12.02 7.45 -13.56
C ASN A 84 -12.63 8.87 -13.29
N TRP A 85 -12.40 9.42 -12.10
CA TRP A 85 -13.04 10.64 -11.57
C TRP A 85 -12.00 11.69 -11.15
N GLY A 86 -10.71 11.41 -11.37
CA GLY A 86 -9.59 12.33 -11.15
C GLY A 86 -8.30 11.57 -10.85
N ARG A 87 -7.17 12.13 -11.24
CA ARG A 87 -5.85 11.66 -10.83
C ARG A 87 -5.36 12.51 -9.67
N SER A 88 -4.88 11.86 -8.63
CA SER A 88 -4.17 12.51 -7.52
C SER A 88 -2.79 12.94 -7.98
N GLY A 89 -2.24 14.01 -7.39
CA GLY A 89 -0.80 14.31 -7.46
C GLY A 89 0.05 13.30 -6.69
N THR A 90 -0.60 12.37 -5.99
CA THR A 90 0.01 11.21 -5.32
C THR A 90 -0.20 9.95 -6.14
N GLN A 91 0.88 9.28 -6.51
CA GLN A 91 0.85 7.92 -7.06
C GLN A 91 1.20 6.93 -5.95
N TYR A 92 0.38 5.91 -5.76
CA TYR A 92 0.69 4.77 -4.89
C TYR A 92 1.22 3.63 -5.73
N HIS A 93 2.20 2.90 -5.20
CA HIS A 93 2.73 1.69 -5.82
C HIS A 93 2.69 0.53 -4.82
N ALA A 94 2.53 -0.67 -5.35
CA ALA A 94 2.74 -1.90 -4.60
C ALA A 94 3.33 -2.99 -5.49
N ARG A 95 4.34 -3.68 -4.97
CA ARG A 95 5.09 -4.73 -5.63
C ARG A 95 5.27 -5.91 -4.69
N ILE A 96 4.99 -7.10 -5.19
CA ILE A 96 4.98 -8.33 -4.40
C ILE A 96 5.73 -9.41 -5.18
N SER A 97 6.68 -10.08 -4.53
CA SER A 97 7.41 -11.22 -5.07
C SER A 97 7.41 -12.39 -4.08
N GLU A 98 7.44 -13.60 -4.64
CA GLU A 98 7.73 -14.83 -3.91
C GLU A 98 9.09 -15.38 -4.32
N GLY A 99 9.76 -16.05 -3.38
CA GLY A 99 11.00 -16.76 -3.65
C GLY A 99 12.26 -15.91 -3.53
N PRO A 100 13.39 -16.38 -4.10
CA PRO A 100 14.67 -15.71 -3.99
C PRO A 100 14.69 -14.28 -4.57
N ALA A 101 15.64 -13.46 -4.12
CA ALA A 101 15.90 -12.16 -4.73
C ALA A 101 16.12 -12.29 -6.24
N GLY A 102 15.52 -11.39 -7.03
CA GLY A 102 15.54 -11.44 -8.49
C GLY A 102 14.43 -12.28 -9.12
N THR A 103 13.55 -12.90 -8.33
CA THR A 103 12.34 -13.55 -8.87
C THR A 103 11.37 -12.51 -9.40
N ALA A 104 10.71 -12.83 -10.53
CA ALA A 104 9.69 -11.98 -11.13
C ALA A 104 8.59 -11.61 -10.13
N HIS A 105 8.06 -10.39 -10.24
CA HIS A 105 6.98 -9.92 -9.39
C HIS A 105 5.71 -10.72 -9.68
N LEU A 106 5.07 -11.21 -8.62
CA LEU A 106 3.72 -11.76 -8.69
C LEU A 106 2.73 -10.65 -9.03
N LEU A 107 2.92 -9.48 -8.42
CA LEU A 107 2.10 -8.32 -8.64
C LEU A 107 2.98 -7.08 -8.64
N GLU A 108 2.72 -6.19 -9.59
CA GLU A 108 3.26 -4.84 -9.65
C GLU A 108 2.13 -3.93 -10.11
N ILE A 109 1.75 -2.99 -9.26
CA ILE A 109 0.62 -2.08 -9.51
C ILE A 109 1.01 -0.67 -9.12
N ASP A 110 0.67 0.27 -10.00
CA ASP A 110 0.73 1.69 -9.75
C ASP A 110 -0.67 2.27 -9.90
N SER A 111 -1.04 3.22 -9.04
CA SER A 111 -2.32 3.92 -9.13
C SER A 111 -2.20 5.35 -8.67
N ASP A 112 -2.63 6.27 -9.53
CA ASP A 112 -2.87 7.68 -9.24
C ASP A 112 -4.36 7.97 -8.99
N ASP A 113 -5.21 6.95 -8.83
CA ASP A 113 -6.63 7.13 -8.56
C ASP A 113 -6.87 7.77 -7.18
N LEU A 114 -7.88 8.65 -7.11
CA LEU A 114 -8.34 9.21 -5.83
C LEU A 114 -8.75 8.10 -4.85
N THR A 115 -8.22 8.18 -3.63
CA THR A 115 -8.55 7.21 -2.58
C THR A 115 -9.92 7.50 -1.98
N ARG A 116 -10.49 6.51 -1.27
CA ARG A 116 -11.78 6.66 -0.59
C ARG A 116 -11.78 7.78 0.44
N GLU A 117 -10.65 7.96 1.12
CA GLU A 117 -10.42 8.99 2.14
C GLU A 117 -10.52 10.37 1.51
N VAL A 118 -9.84 10.59 0.38
CA VAL A 118 -9.90 11.85 -0.37
C VAL A 118 -11.31 12.11 -0.89
N LEU A 119 -11.98 11.09 -1.44
CA LEU A 119 -13.36 11.23 -1.90
C LEU A 119 -14.33 11.61 -0.76
N ARG A 120 -14.11 11.11 0.47
CA ARG A 120 -14.89 11.50 1.65
C ARG A 120 -14.64 12.95 2.05
N GLU A 121 -13.39 13.38 2.02
CA GLU A 121 -13.02 14.77 2.30
C GLU A 121 -13.68 15.73 1.31
N VAL A 122 -13.55 15.46 0.01
CA VAL A 122 -14.19 16.23 -1.06
C VAL A 122 -15.71 16.25 -0.94
N ALA A 123 -16.33 15.12 -0.57
CA ALA A 123 -17.77 15.04 -0.35
C ALA A 123 -18.26 15.86 0.87
N SER A 124 -17.37 16.17 1.82
CA SER A 124 -17.72 16.83 3.08
C SER A 124 -17.74 18.37 3.03
N ASP A 125 -17.19 19.00 1.97
CA ASP A 125 -17.27 20.45 1.75
C ASP A 125 -18.14 20.80 0.52
N PRO A 126 -19.48 20.77 0.66
CA PRO A 126 -20.39 21.14 -0.42
C PRO A 126 -20.46 22.66 -0.66
N ALA A 127 -19.93 23.49 0.25
CA ALA A 127 -20.14 24.94 0.22
C ALA A 127 -19.29 25.62 -0.87
N GLN A 128 -18.11 25.07 -1.17
CA GLN A 128 -17.20 25.64 -2.17
C GLN A 128 -17.49 25.15 -3.59
N ARG A 129 -17.90 23.88 -3.76
CA ARG A 129 -18.17 23.26 -5.07
C ARG A 129 -19.24 22.16 -4.98
N PRO A 130 -20.55 22.52 -5.00
CA PRO A 130 -21.65 21.57 -4.80
C PRO A 130 -21.64 20.38 -5.78
N GLU A 131 -21.33 20.66 -7.06
CA GLU A 131 -21.26 19.65 -8.12
C GLU A 131 -20.16 18.62 -7.87
N VAL A 132 -19.00 19.07 -7.38
CA VAL A 132 -17.85 18.20 -7.06
C VAL A 132 -18.17 17.32 -5.84
N ALA A 133 -18.85 17.87 -4.84
CA ALA A 133 -19.28 17.11 -3.66
C ALA A 133 -20.37 16.08 -3.97
N GLU A 134 -21.33 16.38 -4.86
CA GLU A 134 -22.30 15.40 -5.35
C GLU A 134 -21.63 14.28 -6.16
N TYR A 135 -20.68 14.65 -7.01
CA TYR A 135 -19.90 13.72 -7.82
C TYR A 135 -19.07 12.76 -6.93
N ALA A 136 -18.39 13.27 -5.90
CA ALA A 136 -17.65 12.45 -4.94
C ALA A 136 -18.55 11.48 -4.16
N ARG A 137 -19.77 11.90 -3.77
CA ARG A 137 -20.76 11.01 -3.13
C ARG A 137 -21.19 9.86 -4.05
N SER A 138 -21.40 10.15 -5.34
CA SER A 138 -21.71 9.13 -6.35
C SER A 138 -20.58 8.12 -6.52
N ALA A 139 -19.32 8.59 -6.55
CA ALA A 139 -18.16 7.71 -6.58
C ALA A 139 -18.09 6.82 -5.33
N LEU A 140 -18.26 7.38 -4.14
CA LEU A 140 -18.27 6.63 -2.87
C LEU A 140 -19.35 5.54 -2.82
N ALA A 141 -20.52 5.79 -3.43
CA ALA A 141 -21.61 4.81 -3.51
C ALA A 141 -21.25 3.56 -4.35
N ARG A 142 -20.25 3.66 -5.23
CA ARG A 142 -19.75 2.54 -6.05
C ARG A 142 -18.69 1.69 -5.32
N ASP A 143 -18.35 2.06 -4.10
CA ASP A 143 -17.32 1.44 -3.27
C ASP A 143 -15.94 1.43 -3.96
N PRO A 144 -15.31 2.62 -4.15
CA PRO A 144 -14.02 2.74 -4.80
C PRO A 144 -12.97 1.92 -4.05
N PHE A 145 -12.11 1.24 -4.80
CA PHE A 145 -11.01 0.47 -4.24
C PHE A 145 -9.74 0.68 -5.04
N ASN A 146 -8.74 1.25 -4.38
CA ASN A 146 -7.38 1.42 -4.89
C ASN A 146 -6.48 0.39 -4.19
N ARG A 147 -6.12 -0.69 -4.91
CA ARG A 147 -5.32 -1.77 -4.34
C ARG A 147 -3.92 -1.33 -3.92
N ALA A 148 -3.25 -0.48 -4.70
CA ALA A 148 -1.91 0.00 -4.37
C ALA A 148 -1.93 0.79 -3.04
N TYR A 149 -2.89 1.70 -2.89
CA TYR A 149 -3.13 2.40 -1.63
C TYR A 149 -3.46 1.44 -0.47
N ALA A 150 -4.31 0.44 -0.70
CA ALA A 150 -4.68 -0.52 0.34
C ALA A 150 -3.49 -1.36 0.83
N VAL A 151 -2.62 -1.82 -0.08
CA VAL A 151 -1.37 -2.52 0.30
C VAL A 151 -0.46 -1.57 1.07
N PHE A 152 -0.30 -0.32 0.63
CA PHE A 152 0.50 0.67 1.34
C PHE A 152 0.01 0.91 2.78
N ARG A 153 -1.30 1.09 2.98
CA ARG A 153 -1.88 1.26 4.32
C ARG A 153 -1.71 0.02 5.20
N LEU A 154 -1.82 -1.18 4.62
CA LEU A 154 -1.59 -2.44 5.33
C LEU A 154 -0.11 -2.57 5.74
N ALA A 155 0.82 -2.20 4.85
CA ALA A 155 2.25 -2.19 5.10
C ALA A 155 2.63 -1.20 6.22
N GLN A 156 2.06 0.01 6.22
CA GLN A 156 2.22 0.99 7.29
C GLN A 156 1.72 0.45 8.64
N ALA A 157 0.51 -0.13 8.67
CA ALA A 157 -0.06 -0.70 9.88
C ALA A 157 0.78 -1.86 10.42
N PHE A 158 1.33 -2.68 9.52
CA PHE A 158 2.21 -3.79 9.90
C PHE A 158 3.53 -3.28 10.50
N ALA A 159 4.22 -2.33 9.85
CA ALA A 159 5.44 -1.72 10.42
C ALA A 159 5.16 -1.11 11.80
N HIS A 160 4.04 -0.40 11.97
CA HIS A 160 3.64 0.17 13.26
C HIS A 160 3.40 -0.90 14.33
N ALA A 161 2.69 -1.99 13.99
CA ALA A 161 2.43 -3.11 14.91
C ALA A 161 3.73 -3.82 15.35
N LEU A 162 4.78 -3.72 14.53
CA LEU A 162 6.12 -4.22 14.81
C LEU A 162 6.98 -3.23 15.62
N GLY A 163 6.45 -2.05 15.95
CA GLY A 163 7.15 -1.02 16.73
C GLY A 163 8.08 -0.13 15.90
N TYR A 164 8.02 -0.20 14.56
CA TYR A 164 8.73 0.76 13.72
C TYR A 164 7.93 2.07 13.64
N ASP A 165 8.60 3.19 13.89
CA ASP A 165 7.98 4.50 13.79
C ASP A 165 7.75 4.84 12.31
N VAL A 166 6.49 4.75 11.89
CA VAL A 166 6.05 5.13 10.55
C VAL A 166 5.32 6.46 10.72
N PRO A 167 5.93 7.61 10.38
CA PRO A 167 5.24 8.87 10.39
C PRO A 167 4.04 8.76 9.45
N PRO A 168 2.91 9.41 9.78
CA PRO A 168 1.75 9.42 8.91
C PRO A 168 2.15 9.93 7.52
N PRO A 169 1.54 9.40 6.45
CA PRO A 169 1.85 9.89 5.10
C PRO A 169 1.68 11.40 5.08
N VAL A 170 2.68 12.11 4.52
CA VAL A 170 2.61 13.56 4.39
C VAL A 170 1.32 13.87 3.62
N ALA A 171 0.40 14.58 4.28
CA ALA A 171 -0.85 14.95 3.64
C ALA A 171 -0.53 15.66 2.32
N PRO A 172 -1.16 15.27 1.20
CA PRO A 172 -0.99 16.00 -0.04
C PRO A 172 -1.35 17.45 0.22
N ARG A 173 -0.39 18.37 0.02
CA ARG A 173 -0.68 19.79 0.00
C ARG A 173 -1.44 20.04 -1.30
N TYR A 174 -2.75 20.15 -1.20
CA TYR A 174 -3.58 20.58 -2.31
C TYR A 174 -3.45 22.11 -2.44
N GLY A 175 -2.65 22.56 -3.41
CA GLY A 175 -2.54 23.96 -3.80
C GLY A 175 -1.21 24.60 -3.43
N ASP A 176 -0.35 24.73 -4.43
CA ASP A 176 0.43 25.94 -4.72
C ASP A 176 0.25 26.25 -6.21
#